data_AF-A0A2N7S3S7-F1
#
_entry.id   AF-A0A2N7S3S7-F1
#
_cell.length_a   1.000
_cell.length_b   1.000
_cell.length_c   1.000
_cell.angle_alpha   90.00
_cell.angle_beta   90.00
_cell.angle_gamma   90.00
#
_symmetry.space_group_name_H-M   'P 1'
#
loop_
_entity.id
_entity.type
_entity.pdbx_description
1 polymer ?
#
loop_
_entity_poly.entity_id
_entity_poly.type
_entity_poly.pdbx_seq_one_letter_code
_entity_poly.pdbx_strand_id
1 'polypeptide(L)'
;MAHVGLVFVGLILSVNALVGLGRIPARSAAVLNLMVGALQIMLPTLILSQAGSDIALVNATWPSYLFGMTYLLVGFNTLFGFDPTALG
;
A
#
# COMPACT_ATOMS: atom_id res chain seq x y z
N MET A 1 5.20 14.96 0.94
CA MET A 1 4.42 13.72 1.18
C MET A 1 5.18 12.45 0.84
N ALA A 2 6.06 12.45 -0.18
CA ALA A 2 6.88 11.29 -0.51
C ALA A 2 7.54 10.63 0.71
N HIS A 3 8.17 11.43 1.59
CA HIS A 3 8.86 10.89 2.77
C HIS A 3 7.93 10.19 3.78
N VAL A 4 6.72 10.72 4.03
CA VAL A 4 5.78 10.13 5.00
C VAL A 4 5.18 8.84 4.46
N GLY A 5 4.77 8.82 3.19
CA GLY A 5 4.30 7.59 2.53
C GLY A 5 5.39 6.51 2.48
N LEU A 6 6.64 6.90 2.22
CA LEU A 6 7.78 5.98 2.19
C LEU A 6 8.08 5.34 3.56
N VAL A 7 7.81 6.02 4.67
CA VAL A 7 7.94 5.42 6.01
C VAL A 7 6.93 4.29 6.20
N PHE A 8 5.66 4.50 5.82
CA PHE A 8 4.63 3.46 5.91
C PHE A 8 4.91 2.29 4.97
N VAL A 9 5.36 2.58 3.75
CA VAL A 9 5.81 1.59 2.76
C VAL A 9 6.99 0.78 3.30
N GLY A 10 8.01 1.43 3.86
CA GLY A 10 9.17 0.76 4.44
C GLY A 10 8.81 -0.14 5.63
N LEU A 11 7.89 0.32 6.48
CA LEU A 11 7.36 -0.47 7.59
C LEU A 11 6.66 -1.74 7.08
N ILE A 12 5.71 -1.61 6.14
CA ILE A 12 4.97 -2.78 5.67
C ILE A 12 5.82 -3.76 4.89
N LEU A 13 6.81 -3.28 4.11
CA LEU A 13 7.76 -4.16 3.43
C LEU A 13 8.60 -4.96 4.43
N SER A 14 9.02 -4.33 5.51
CA SER A 14 9.77 -5.00 6.59
C SER A 14 8.92 -6.09 7.27
N VAL A 15 7.64 -5.81 7.52
CA VAL A 15 6.70 -6.79 8.08
C VAL A 15 6.41 -7.93 7.10
N ASN A 16 6.18 -7.62 5.82
CA ASN A 16 5.93 -8.64 4.79
C ASN A 16 7.16 -9.53 4.57
N ALA A 17 8.38 -8.99 4.68
CA ALA A 17 9.60 -9.79 4.67
C ALA A 17 9.64 -10.77 5.85
N LEU A 18 9.25 -10.35 7.05
CA LEU A 18 9.17 -11.23 8.22
C LEU A 18 8.10 -12.32 8.07
N VAL A 19 6.99 -12.04 7.38
CA VAL A 19 5.99 -13.05 6.99
C VAL A 19 6.60 -14.07 6.04
N GLY A 20 7.33 -13.63 5.01
CA GLY A 20 8.03 -14.51 4.07
C GLY A 20 9.08 -15.41 4.75
N LEU A 21 9.68 -14.95 5.84
CA LEU A 21 10.61 -15.72 6.68
C LEU A 21 9.91 -16.60 7.73
N GLY A 22 8.58 -16.64 7.77
CA GLY A 22 7.79 -17.44 8.73
C GLY A 22 7.85 -16.92 10.17
N ARG A 23 8.29 -15.67 10.41
CA ARG A 23 8.43 -15.08 11.74
C ARG A 23 7.14 -14.42 12.25
N ILE A 24 6.26 -14.01 11.34
CA ILE A 24 4.99 -13.37 11.65
C ILE A 24 3.88 -14.11 10.88
N PRO A 25 2.74 -14.43 11.53
CA PRO A 25 1.59 -14.98 10.82
C PRO A 25 1.07 -14.01 9.74
N ALA A 26 0.87 -14.50 8.53
CA ALA A 26 0.39 -13.68 7.40
C ALA A 26 -0.91 -12.93 7.73
N ARG A 27 -1.83 -13.58 8.45
CA ARG A 27 -3.11 -12.98 8.86
C ARG A 27 -2.93 -11.74 9.74
N SER A 28 -1.93 -11.70 10.61
CA SER A 28 -1.62 -10.54 11.44
C SER A 28 -1.07 -9.38 10.61
N ALA A 29 -0.21 -9.68 9.64
CA ALA A 29 0.33 -8.67 8.71
C ALA A 29 -0.73 -8.16 7.71
N ALA A 30 -1.77 -8.96 7.41
CA ALA A 30 -2.81 -8.59 6.47
C ALA A 30 -3.58 -7.33 6.88
N VAL A 31 -3.86 -7.17 8.18
CA VAL A 31 -4.51 -5.96 8.72
C VAL A 31 -3.63 -4.73 8.47
N LEU A 32 -2.32 -4.85 8.69
CA LEU A 32 -1.38 -3.76 8.44
C LEU A 32 -1.27 -3.42 6.95
N ASN A 33 -1.31 -4.44 6.07
CA ASN A 33 -1.37 -4.24 4.63
C ASN A 33 -2.63 -3.45 4.23
N LEU A 34 -3.80 -3.77 4.81
CA LEU A 34 -5.02 -3.00 4.55
C LEU A 34 -4.91 -1.55 5.03
N MET A 35 -4.38 -1.31 6.23
CA MET A 35 -4.22 0.04 6.78
C MET A 35 -3.27 0.89 5.94
N VAL A 36 -2.09 0.35 5.62
CA VAL A 36 -1.10 1.06 4.79
C VAL A 36 -1.62 1.25 3.38
N GLY A 37 -2.24 0.22 2.79
CA GLY A 37 -2.90 0.30 1.49
C GLY A 37 -3.95 1.41 1.45
N ALA A 38 -4.85 1.46 2.42
CA ALA A 38 -5.90 2.48 2.50
C ALA A 38 -5.31 3.90 2.64
N LEU A 39 -4.30 4.11 3.50
CA LEU A 39 -3.61 5.39 3.62
C LEU A 39 -2.94 5.80 2.31
N GLN A 40 -2.35 4.83 1.61
CA GLN A 40 -1.67 5.03 0.33
C GLN A 40 -2.64 5.24 -0.85
N ILE A 41 -3.95 5.03 -0.66
CA ILE A 41 -4.99 5.51 -1.59
C ILE A 41 -5.53 6.86 -1.13
N MET A 42 -5.86 7.02 0.16
CA MET A 42 -6.51 8.22 0.69
C MET A 42 -5.63 9.47 0.58
N LEU A 43 -4.37 9.41 1.03
CA LEU A 43 -3.50 10.59 1.07
C LEU A 43 -3.18 11.12 -0.34
N PRO A 44 -2.81 10.28 -1.33
CA PRO A 44 -2.61 10.75 -2.70
C PRO A 44 -3.88 11.32 -3.33
N THR A 45 -5.05 10.75 -3.02
CA THR A 45 -6.34 11.27 -3.52
C THR A 45 -6.61 12.67 -3.00
N LEU A 46 -6.36 12.92 -1.72
CA LEU A 46 -6.51 14.26 -1.14
C LEU A 46 -5.56 15.27 -1.81
N ILE A 47 -4.31 14.89 -2.08
CA ILE A 47 -3.34 15.74 -2.77
C ILE A 47 -3.78 16.04 -4.21
N LEU A 48 -4.15 14.99 -4.96
CA LEU A 48 -4.55 15.13 -6.36
C LEU A 48 -5.83 15.94 -6.52
N SER A 49 -6.77 15.85 -5.57
CA SER A 49 -7.99 16.68 -5.56
C SER A 49 -7.70 18.18 -5.46
N GLN A 50 -6.51 18.55 -4.96
CA GLN A 50 -6.05 19.92 -4.78
C GLN A 50 -4.99 20.34 -5.82
N ALA A 51 -4.59 19.45 -6.73
CA ALA A 51 -3.45 19.68 -7.62
C ALA A 51 -3.72 20.70 -8.73
N GLY A 52 -4.99 20.97 -9.07
CA GLY A 52 -5.34 21.90 -10.16
C GLY A 52 -4.70 21.48 -11.48
N SER A 53 -3.92 22.38 -12.10
CA SER A 53 -3.18 22.14 -13.34
C SER A 53 -1.68 21.85 -13.13
N ASP A 54 -1.24 21.56 -11.90
CA ASP A 54 0.16 21.24 -11.60
C ASP A 54 0.49 19.80 -12.02
N ILE A 55 0.96 19.65 -13.26
CA ILE A 55 1.35 18.37 -13.85
C ILE A 55 2.51 17.71 -13.10
N ALA A 56 3.43 18.51 -12.53
CA ALA A 56 4.58 17.96 -11.80
C ALA A 56 4.13 17.31 -10.49
N LEU A 57 3.21 17.95 -9.77
CA LEU A 57 2.60 17.39 -8.56
C LEU A 57 1.82 16.11 -8.87
N VAL A 58 1.03 16.10 -9.95
CA VAL A 58 0.29 14.91 -10.39
C VAL A 58 1.25 13.74 -10.64
N ASN A 59 2.28 13.97 -11.46
CA ASN A 59 3.28 12.97 -11.82
C ASN A 59 4.07 12.44 -10.62
N ALA A 60 4.33 13.29 -9.61
CA ALA A 60 5.00 12.88 -8.38
C ALA A 60 4.08 12.08 -7.43
N THR A 61 2.75 12.21 -7.57
CA THR A 61 1.78 11.70 -6.59
C THR A 61 1.12 10.40 -7.05
N TRP A 62 0.66 10.30 -8.29
CA TRP A 62 -0.10 9.13 -8.77
C TRP A 62 0.64 7.77 -8.65
N PRO A 63 1.98 7.66 -8.78
CA PRO A 63 2.65 6.35 -8.70
C PRO A 63 2.47 5.65 -7.36
N SER A 64 2.18 6.40 -6.30
CA SER A 64 1.91 5.85 -4.97
C SER A 64 0.69 4.92 -4.93
N TYR A 65 -0.30 5.11 -5.81
CA TYR A 65 -1.48 4.27 -5.89
C TYR A 65 -1.15 2.82 -6.23
N LEU A 66 -0.10 2.57 -7.02
CA LEU A 66 0.33 1.21 -7.37
C LEU A 66 0.66 0.42 -6.10
N PHE A 67 1.46 1.00 -5.22
CA PHE A 67 1.80 0.38 -3.93
C PHE A 67 0.57 0.21 -3.03
N GLY A 68 -0.29 1.23 -2.97
CA GLY A 68 -1.52 1.17 -2.19
C GLY A 68 -2.43 0.02 -2.61
N MET A 69 -2.64 -0.14 -3.91
CA MET A 69 -3.44 -1.23 -4.48
C MET A 69 -2.81 -2.60 -4.20
N THR A 70 -1.49 -2.73 -4.32
CA THR A 70 -0.79 -3.99 -4.01
C THR A 70 -1.00 -4.40 -2.55
N TYR A 71 -0.88 -3.47 -1.59
CA TYR A 71 -1.10 -3.80 -0.18
C TYR A 71 -2.56 -4.13 0.12
N LEU A 72 -3.51 -3.40 -0.48
CA LEU A 72 -4.93 -3.75 -0.36
C LEU A 72 -5.19 -5.17 -0.86
N LEU A 73 -4.68 -5.51 -2.05
CA LEU A 73 -4.87 -6.84 -2.66
C LEU A 73 -4.25 -7.95 -1.78
N VAL A 74 -3.03 -7.77 -1.29
CA VAL A 74 -2.39 -8.73 -0.35
C VAL A 74 -3.22 -8.89 0.91
N GLY A 75 -3.70 -7.79 1.50
CA GLY A 75 -4.51 -7.79 2.71
C GLY A 75 -5.84 -8.53 2.52
N PHE A 76 -6.57 -8.21 1.43
CA PHE A 76 -7.83 -8.85 1.10
C PHE A 76 -7.67 -10.34 0.79
N ASN A 77 -6.69 -10.70 -0.05
CA ASN A 77 -6.43 -12.10 -0.39
C ASN A 77 -6.12 -12.94 0.85
N THR A 78 -5.32 -12.39 1.79
CA THR A 78 -4.95 -13.09 3.01
C THR A 78 -6.11 -13.25 3.99
N LEU A 79 -7.01 -12.27 4.08
CA LEU A 79 -8.13 -12.31 5.05
C LEU A 79 -9.36 -13.05 4.55
N PHE A 80 -9.64 -12.97 3.25
CA PHE A 80 -10.86 -13.51 2.64
C PHE A 80 -10.61 -14.72 1.74
N GLY A 81 -9.34 -15.10 1.53
CA GLY A 81 -8.99 -16.29 0.75
C GLY A 81 -9.24 -16.12 -0.74
N PHE A 82 -9.15 -14.90 -1.27
CA PHE A 82 -9.22 -14.66 -2.71
C PHE A 82 -8.00 -15.22 -3.45
N ASP A 83 -8.14 -15.41 -4.76
CA ASP A 83 -7.10 -15.96 -5.61
C ASP A 83 -5.84 -15.07 -5.62
N PRO A 84 -4.67 -15.61 -5.19
CA PRO A 84 -3.43 -14.86 -5.15
C PRO A 84 -2.79 -14.63 -6.53
N THR A 85 -3.23 -15.32 -7.58
CA THR A 85 -2.63 -15.22 -8.94
C THR A 85 -2.79 -13.84 -9.58
N ALA A 86 -3.66 -12.98 -9.04
CA ALA A 86 -3.80 -11.59 -9.48
C ALA A 86 -2.50 -10.76 -9.35
N LEU A 87 -1.53 -11.22 -8.55
CA LEU A 87 -0.22 -10.59 -8.38
C LEU A 87 0.90 -11.22 -9.23
N GLY A 88 0.61 -12.31 -9.97
CA GLY A 88 1.58 -13.11 -10.70
C GLY A 88 1.75 -14.51 -10.12
#